data_AF-A0A0F9S3Q3-F1
#
_entry.id   AF-A0A0F9S3Q3-F1
#
_cell.length_a   1.000
_cell.length_b   1.000
_cell.length_c   1.000
_cell.angle_alpha   90.00
_cell.angle_beta   90.00
_cell.angle_gamma   90.00
#
_symmetry.space_group_name_H-M   'P 1'
#
loop_
_entity.id
_entity.type
_entity.pdbx_description
1 polymer ?
#
loop_
_entity_poly.entity_id
_entity_poly.type
_entity_poly.pdbx_seq_one_letter_code
_entity_poly.pdbx_strand_id
1 'polypeptide(L)'
;MGLGKIFCILGGILALIGTLFFSFYSFELLPGVTEVGFGIGLFMNFGAIFESADILAIVLCILYAISVISGLFILIGAKSRVIAIIGSIFALLLGILLLVRFGLEINLGFDISNSLLYFWATPIIDGIIPFDLPLGLGSISLGTILLIGGGVLGLIGGIMGTSDF
;
A
#
# COMPACT_ATOMS: atom_id res chain seq x y z
N MET A 1 -25.55 11.52 7.35
CA MET A 1 -24.11 11.42 7.01
C MET A 1 -24.03 11.32 5.49
N GLY A 2 -23.45 12.32 4.83
CA GLY A 2 -23.35 12.33 3.37
C GLY A 2 -22.53 11.15 2.84
N LEU A 3 -22.90 10.61 1.68
CA LEU A 3 -22.21 9.47 1.04
C LEU A 3 -20.70 9.70 0.88
N GLY A 4 -20.29 10.95 0.58
CA GLY A 4 -18.87 11.30 0.48
C GLY A 4 -18.09 11.07 1.77
N LYS A 5 -18.69 11.35 2.95
CA LYS A 5 -18.06 11.06 4.25
C LYS A 5 -17.89 9.57 4.47
N ILE A 6 -18.90 8.77 4.11
CA ILE A 6 -18.84 7.30 4.24
C ILE A 6 -17.69 6.75 3.40
N PHE A 7 -17.56 7.19 2.15
CA PHE A 7 -16.49 6.75 1.27
C PHE A 7 -15.11 7.19 1.76
N CYS A 8 -14.95 8.39 2.31
CA CYS A 8 -13.70 8.79 2.97
C CYS A 8 -13.37 7.89 4.18
N ILE A 9 -14.35 7.59 5.03
CA ILE A 9 -14.11 6.75 6.22
C ILE A 9 -13.69 5.33 5.80
N LEU A 10 -14.47 4.70 4.90
CA LEU A 10 -14.14 3.37 4.39
C LEU A 10 -12.80 3.37 3.64
N GLY A 11 -12.58 4.37 2.79
CA GLY A 11 -11.35 4.50 2.01
C GLY A 11 -10.11 4.58 2.89
N GLY A 12 -10.15 5.42 3.92
CA GLY A 12 -9.06 5.58 4.87
C GLY A 12 -8.81 4.33 5.72
N ILE A 13 -9.88 3.66 6.18
CA ILE A 13 -9.77 2.39 6.92
C ILE A 13 -9.12 1.31 6.04
N LEU A 14 -9.59 1.13 4.80
CA LEU A 14 -9.03 0.13 3.89
C LEU A 14 -7.57 0.41 3.55
N ALA A 15 -7.21 1.68 3.30
CA ALA A 15 -5.83 2.06 3.04
C ALA A 15 -4.91 1.79 4.25
N LEU A 16 -5.34 2.13 5.47
CA LEU A 16 -4.57 1.85 6.69
C LEU A 16 -4.43 0.35 6.96
N ILE A 17 -5.53 -0.39 6.85
CA ILE A 17 -5.49 -1.84 7.07
C ILE A 17 -4.60 -2.51 6.03
N GLY A 18 -4.74 -2.14 4.76
CA GLY A 18 -3.92 -2.65 3.66
C GLY A 18 -2.43 -2.35 3.85
N THR A 19 -2.07 -1.12 4.27
CA THR A 19 -0.66 -0.72 4.44
C THR A 19 0.02 -1.30 5.68
N LEU A 20 -0.72 -1.60 6.75
CA LEU A 20 -0.15 -1.98 8.04
C LEU A 20 -0.25 -3.48 8.35
N PHE A 21 -1.34 -4.13 7.95
CA PHE A 21 -1.65 -5.49 8.41
C PHE A 21 -1.65 -6.54 7.31
N PHE A 22 -1.70 -6.14 6.04
CA PHE A 22 -1.76 -7.07 4.91
C PHE A 22 -0.46 -7.05 4.11
N SER A 23 -0.16 -8.18 3.48
CA SER A 23 0.89 -8.27 2.48
C SER A 23 0.43 -7.59 1.18
N PHE A 24 1.37 -6.93 0.52
CA PHE A 24 1.20 -6.36 -0.81
C PHE A 24 1.39 -7.41 -1.91
N TYR A 25 2.35 -8.31 -1.71
CA TYR A 25 2.66 -9.40 -2.60
C TYR A 25 3.21 -10.58 -1.80
N SER A 26 3.12 -11.79 -2.36
CA SER A 26 3.79 -12.98 -1.86
C SER A 26 4.38 -13.78 -2.99
N PHE A 27 5.50 -14.44 -2.70
CA PHE A 27 6.22 -15.24 -3.69
C PHE A 27 6.89 -16.42 -3.01
N GLU A 28 7.09 -17.48 -3.78
CA GLU A 28 7.78 -18.68 -3.31
C GLU A 28 9.27 -18.52 -3.60
N LEU A 29 10.09 -18.41 -2.54
CA LEU A 29 11.55 -18.30 -2.67
C LEU A 29 12.19 -19.66 -2.96
N LEU A 30 11.69 -20.69 -2.28
CA LEU A 30 12.08 -22.09 -2.40
C LEU A 30 10.81 -22.95 -2.34
N PRO A 31 10.81 -24.18 -2.88
CA PRO A 31 9.67 -25.08 -2.77
C PRO A 31 9.17 -25.23 -1.32
N GLY A 32 7.97 -24.75 -1.04
CA GLY A 32 7.34 -24.75 0.29
C GLY A 32 7.75 -23.60 1.23
N VAL A 33 8.52 -22.61 0.76
CA VAL A 33 8.92 -21.42 1.53
C VAL A 33 8.36 -20.18 0.86
N THR A 34 7.24 -19.70 1.41
CA THR A 34 6.58 -18.47 0.97
C THR A 34 7.09 -17.28 1.75
N GLU A 35 7.47 -16.25 1.02
CA GLU A 35 7.91 -14.98 1.55
C GLU A 35 6.92 -13.88 1.15
N VAL A 36 6.85 -12.82 1.94
CA VAL A 36 5.83 -11.77 1.81
C VAL A 36 6.45 -10.39 1.74
N GLY A 37 5.88 -9.55 0.88
CA GLY A 37 6.15 -8.14 0.81
C GLY A 37 5.14 -7.35 1.61
N PHE A 38 5.57 -6.57 2.60
CA PHE A 38 4.66 -5.76 3.43
C PHE A 38 5.37 -4.53 3.98
N GLY A 39 4.58 -3.57 4.43
CA GLY A 39 5.08 -2.27 4.86
C GLY A 39 6.11 -2.30 5.99
N ILE A 40 6.00 -3.24 6.93
CA ILE A 40 6.99 -3.39 8.00
C ILE A 40 8.30 -3.99 7.49
N GLY A 41 8.26 -4.79 6.41
CA GLY A 41 9.46 -5.33 5.78
C GLY A 41 10.44 -4.23 5.35
N LEU A 42 9.96 -3.06 4.92
CA LEU A 42 10.80 -1.90 4.64
C LEU A 42 11.62 -1.42 5.86
N PHE A 43 11.01 -1.41 7.05
CA PHE A 43 11.72 -1.03 8.28
C PHE A 43 12.73 -2.09 8.70
N MET A 44 12.42 -3.36 8.48
CA MET A 44 13.35 -4.46 8.75
C MET A 44 14.57 -4.41 7.82
N ASN A 45 14.38 -3.98 6.58
CA ASN A 45 15.44 -3.82 5.59
C ASN A 45 16.11 -2.44 5.60
N PHE A 46 15.77 -1.56 6.55
CA PHE A 46 16.25 -0.18 6.56
C PHE A 46 17.79 -0.12 6.55
N GLY A 47 18.48 -0.94 7.35
CA GLY A 47 19.95 -0.99 7.34
C GLY A 47 20.53 -1.33 5.97
N ALA A 48 19.99 -2.36 5.31
CA ALA A 48 20.44 -2.80 3.99
C ALA A 48 20.23 -1.73 2.91
N ILE A 49 19.19 -0.91 3.00
CA ILE A 49 18.91 0.20 2.08
C ILE A 49 20.01 1.28 2.17
N PHE A 50 20.49 1.61 3.37
CA PHE A 50 21.56 2.60 3.53
C PHE A 50 22.92 2.04 3.13
N GLU A 51 23.17 0.76 3.39
CA GLU A 51 24.42 0.10 2.98
C GLU A 51 24.54 -0.03 1.45
N SER A 52 23.44 -0.30 0.75
CA SER A 52 23.43 -0.39 -0.72
C SER A 52 23.45 0.98 -1.41
N ALA A 53 23.25 2.07 -0.67
CA ALA A 53 23.07 3.43 -1.19
C ALA A 53 21.98 3.50 -2.29
N ASP A 54 20.96 2.65 -2.20
CA ASP A 54 19.85 2.63 -3.16
C ASP A 54 18.90 3.82 -2.89
N ILE A 55 19.15 4.92 -3.60
CA ILE A 55 18.35 6.15 -3.55
C ILE A 55 16.88 5.87 -3.83
N LEU A 56 16.58 4.93 -4.73
CA LEU A 56 15.22 4.62 -5.13
C LEU A 56 14.48 3.86 -4.02
N ALA A 57 15.16 2.96 -3.31
CA ALA A 57 14.62 2.32 -2.11
C ALA A 57 14.34 3.33 -0.99
N ILE A 58 15.19 4.35 -0.80
CA ILE A 58 14.93 5.45 0.13
C ILE A 58 13.66 6.22 -0.28
N VAL A 59 13.51 6.53 -1.58
CA VAL A 59 12.31 7.18 -2.11
C VAL A 59 11.06 6.33 -1.89
N LEU A 60 11.14 5.01 -2.10
CA LEU A 60 10.03 4.09 -1.83
C LEU A 60 9.69 4.01 -0.34
N CYS A 61 10.69 4.07 0.54
CA CYS A 61 10.46 4.13 1.98
C CYS A 61 9.69 5.40 2.37
N ILE A 62 10.06 6.56 1.78
CA ILE A 62 9.33 7.82 1.96
C ILE A 62 7.91 7.69 1.39
N LEU A 63 7.75 7.11 0.20
CA LEU A 63 6.45 6.90 -0.42
C LEU A 63 5.55 6.01 0.44
N TYR A 64 6.09 4.94 1.03
CA TYR A 64 5.37 4.09 1.97
C TYR A 64 4.94 4.86 3.23
N ALA A 65 5.85 5.63 3.85
CA ALA A 65 5.51 6.46 5.01
C ALA A 65 4.39 7.47 4.68
N ILE A 66 4.48 8.10 3.50
CA ILE A 66 3.42 8.99 3.00
C ILE A 66 2.13 8.20 2.77
N SER A 67 2.17 6.97 2.25
CA SER A 67 0.99 6.13 2.04
C SER A 67 0.29 5.72 3.35
N VAL A 68 1.04 5.51 4.43
CA VAL A 68 0.43 5.28 5.76
C VAL A 68 -0.26 6.56 6.26
N ILE A 69 0.42 7.70 6.15
CA ILE A 69 -0.16 9.02 6.49
C ILE A 69 -1.37 9.32 5.59
N SER A 70 -1.35 8.85 4.35
CA SER A 70 -2.41 9.09 3.38
C SER A 70 -3.71 8.43 3.80
N GLY A 71 -3.67 7.24 4.41
CA GLY A 71 -4.84 6.63 5.05
C GLY A 71 -5.46 7.53 6.13
N LEU A 72 -4.64 8.17 6.96
CA LEU A 72 -5.11 9.16 7.95
C LEU A 72 -5.68 10.41 7.27
N PHE A 73 -5.05 10.89 6.19
CA PHE A 73 -5.54 12.02 5.42
C PHE A 73 -6.90 11.74 4.77
N ILE A 74 -7.12 10.53 4.25
CA ILE A 74 -8.42 10.13 3.72
C ILE A 74 -9.48 10.14 4.83
N LEU A 75 -9.16 9.68 6.05
CA LEU A 75 -10.08 9.75 7.20
C LEU A 75 -10.41 11.19 7.62
N ILE A 76 -9.39 12.05 7.76
CA ILE A 76 -9.56 13.49 8.03
C ILE A 76 -10.35 14.14 6.88
N GLY A 77 -10.22 13.58 5.68
CA GLY A 77 -10.96 13.88 4.48
C GLY A 77 -12.47 13.92 4.66
N ALA A 78 -13.03 13.17 5.62
CA ALA A 78 -14.44 13.25 6.00
C ALA A 78 -14.87 14.65 6.47
N LYS A 79 -13.92 15.53 6.85
CA LYS A 79 -14.15 16.95 7.15
C LYS A 79 -13.61 17.88 6.07
N SER A 80 -12.50 17.53 5.42
CA SER A 80 -11.85 18.38 4.40
C SER A 80 -11.65 17.64 3.08
N ARG A 81 -12.40 18.04 2.04
CA ARG A 81 -12.35 17.41 0.71
C ARG A 81 -10.95 17.38 0.11
N VAL A 82 -10.19 18.47 0.26
CA VAL A 82 -8.83 18.60 -0.30
C VAL A 82 -7.89 17.56 0.31
N ILE A 83 -7.99 17.34 1.63
CA ILE A 83 -7.14 16.37 2.33
C ILE A 83 -7.50 14.94 1.91
N ALA A 84 -8.79 14.65 1.68
CA ALA A 84 -9.24 13.35 1.15
C ALA A 84 -8.58 13.04 -0.20
N ILE A 85 -8.63 13.99 -1.13
CA ILE A 85 -8.11 13.82 -2.49
C ILE A 85 -6.59 13.62 -2.46
N ILE A 86 -5.86 14.43 -1.70
CA ILE A 86 -4.39 14.31 -1.58
C ILE A 86 -4.02 12.95 -0.97
N GLY A 87 -4.68 12.54 0.12
CA GLY A 87 -4.43 11.24 0.74
C GLY A 87 -4.70 10.08 -0.23
N SER A 88 -5.77 10.18 -0.99
CA SER A 88 -6.11 9.19 -2.02
C SER A 88 -5.07 9.07 -3.12
N ILE A 89 -4.53 10.18 -3.61
CA ILE A 89 -3.51 10.15 -4.67
C ILE A 89 -2.28 9.37 -4.21
N PHE A 90 -1.81 9.58 -2.97
CA PHE A 90 -0.64 8.85 -2.46
C PHE A 90 -0.90 7.36 -2.23
N ALA A 91 -2.08 7.01 -1.68
CA ALA A 91 -2.48 5.61 -1.54
C ALA A 91 -2.53 4.91 -2.91
N LEU A 92 -3.16 5.57 -3.89
CA LEU A 92 -3.24 5.06 -5.26
C LEU A 92 -1.88 4.94 -5.92
N LEU A 93 -0.98 5.92 -5.73
CA LEU A 93 0.34 5.88 -6.35
C LEU A 93 1.13 4.64 -5.92
N LEU A 94 1.19 4.35 -4.61
CA LEU A 94 1.86 3.14 -4.12
C LEU A 94 1.14 1.87 -4.58
N GLY A 95 -0.20 1.83 -4.44
CA GLY A 95 -0.99 0.66 -4.84
C GLY A 95 -0.86 0.32 -6.32
N ILE A 96 -0.88 1.32 -7.20
CA ILE A 96 -0.71 1.15 -8.65
C ILE A 96 0.70 0.68 -8.97
N LEU A 97 1.74 1.22 -8.34
CA LEU A 97 3.12 0.73 -8.54
C LEU A 97 3.24 -0.76 -8.20
N LEU A 98 2.68 -1.17 -7.06
CA LEU A 98 2.65 -2.57 -6.63
C LEU A 98 1.83 -3.44 -7.59
N LEU A 99 0.66 -2.98 -8.03
CA LEU A 99 -0.19 -3.71 -8.98
C LEU A 99 0.50 -3.91 -10.33
N VAL A 100 1.11 -2.85 -10.88
CA VAL A 100 1.79 -2.92 -12.17
C VAL A 100 2.97 -3.89 -12.10
N ARG A 101 3.77 -3.84 -11.02
CA ARG A 101 4.94 -4.72 -10.87
C ARG A 101 4.58 -6.16 -10.52
N PHE A 102 3.73 -6.39 -9.52
CA PHE A 102 3.49 -7.73 -8.94
C PHE A 102 2.18 -8.37 -9.40
N GLY A 103 1.20 -7.58 -9.83
CA GLY A 103 -0.07 -8.09 -10.34
C GLY A 103 -0.05 -8.30 -11.86
N LEU A 104 0.49 -7.33 -12.60
CA LEU A 104 0.58 -7.38 -14.06
C LEU A 104 1.95 -7.84 -14.56
N GLU A 105 2.91 -8.06 -13.65
CA GLU A 105 4.28 -8.49 -13.96
C GLU A 105 5.03 -7.59 -14.97
N ILE A 106 4.61 -6.33 -15.08
CA ILE A 106 5.24 -5.37 -15.97
C ILE A 106 6.53 -4.89 -15.33
N ASN A 107 7.63 -4.98 -16.08
CA ASN A 107 8.91 -4.46 -15.65
C ASN A 107 8.90 -2.92 -15.73
N LEU A 108 9.04 -2.26 -14.58
CA LEU A 108 9.09 -0.80 -14.47
C LEU A 108 10.50 -0.23 -14.71
N GLY A 109 11.48 -1.09 -15.02
CA GLY A 109 12.91 -0.80 -14.98
C GLY A 109 13.59 -1.67 -13.94
N PHE A 110 14.87 -1.99 -14.17
CA PHE A 110 15.66 -2.86 -13.29
C PHE A 110 15.71 -2.30 -11.86
N ASP A 111 15.95 -0.99 -11.72
CA ASP A 111 16.11 -0.34 -10.43
C ASP A 111 14.81 -0.37 -9.62
N ILE A 112 13.67 0.05 -10.19
CA ILE A 112 12.36 0.06 -9.49
C ILE A 112 11.97 -1.36 -9.06
N SER A 113 12.22 -2.34 -9.93
CA SER A 113 11.88 -3.74 -9.66
C SER A 113 12.68 -4.30 -8.48
N ASN A 114 13.96 -3.94 -8.36
CA ASN A 114 14.81 -4.36 -7.25
C ASN A 114 14.48 -3.61 -5.96
N SER A 115 14.26 -2.30 -6.03
CA SER A 115 13.95 -1.52 -4.82
C SER A 115 12.61 -1.92 -4.21
N LEU A 116 11.65 -2.40 -5.01
CA LEU A 116 10.40 -2.97 -4.50
C LEU A 116 10.59 -4.28 -3.72
N LEU A 117 11.71 -4.99 -3.90
CA LEU A 117 12.03 -6.17 -3.10
C LEU A 117 12.37 -5.80 -1.65
N TYR A 118 12.68 -4.55 -1.31
CA TYR A 118 12.93 -4.17 0.09
C TYR A 118 11.67 -4.20 0.98
N PHE A 119 10.48 -4.37 0.39
CA PHE A 119 9.27 -4.69 1.16
C PHE A 119 9.25 -6.13 1.65
N TRP A 120 10.08 -7.01 1.08
CA TRP A 120 10.15 -8.41 1.46
C TRP A 120 10.76 -8.56 2.85
N ALA A 121 10.03 -9.22 3.75
CA ALA A 121 10.61 -9.78 4.95
C ALA A 121 9.87 -11.07 5.35
N THR A 122 10.48 -11.84 6.24
CA THR A 122 9.80 -12.97 6.88
C THR A 122 8.60 -12.45 7.70
N PRO A 123 7.45 -13.14 7.67
CA PRO A 123 6.31 -12.80 8.51
C PRO A 123 6.71 -12.68 10.00
N ILE A 124 6.18 -11.66 10.69
CA ILE A 124 6.38 -11.47 12.13
C ILE A 124 5.71 -12.61 12.90
N ILE A 125 4.49 -12.95 12.49
CA ILE A 125 3.74 -14.10 12.97
C ILE A 125 3.17 -14.79 11.74
N ASP A 126 3.63 -16.02 11.49
CA ASP A 126 3.24 -16.77 10.30
C ASP A 126 1.72 -16.91 10.18
N GLY A 127 1.19 -16.61 8.99
CA GLY A 127 -0.24 -16.57 8.69
C GLY A 127 -1.07 -15.48 9.39
N ILE A 128 -0.47 -14.61 10.22
CA ILE A 128 -1.20 -13.57 10.98
C ILE A 128 -0.70 -12.16 10.65
N ILE A 129 0.61 -11.91 10.72
CA ILE A 129 1.19 -10.57 10.50
C ILE A 129 2.45 -10.67 9.63
N PRO A 130 2.41 -10.12 8.40
CA PRO A 130 1.22 -9.61 7.72
C PRO A 130 0.26 -10.76 7.40
N PHE A 131 -1.04 -10.48 7.35
CA PHE A 131 -2.00 -11.43 6.81
C PHE A 131 -1.84 -11.48 5.28
N ASP A 132 -1.49 -12.65 4.76
CA ASP A 132 -1.36 -12.89 3.33
C ASP A 132 -2.60 -13.58 2.79
N LEU A 133 -3.18 -12.96 1.76
CA LEU A 133 -4.22 -13.57 0.95
C LEU A 133 -3.88 -13.36 -0.52
N PRO A 134 -3.19 -14.33 -1.15
CA PRO A 134 -2.89 -14.31 -2.57
C PRO A 134 -4.16 -14.28 -3.40
N LEU A 135 -4.19 -13.47 -4.45
CA LEU A 135 -5.38 -13.29 -5.28
C LEU A 135 -5.35 -14.07 -6.60
N GLY A 136 -4.26 -14.80 -6.88
CA GLY A 136 -4.09 -15.56 -8.12
C GLY A 136 -3.85 -14.69 -9.36
N LEU A 137 -3.47 -13.42 -9.17
CA LEU A 137 -3.10 -12.48 -10.23
C LEU A 137 -1.61 -12.11 -10.06
N GLY A 138 -0.72 -12.87 -10.68
CA GLY A 138 0.72 -12.76 -10.42
C GLY A 138 1.05 -13.03 -8.95
N SER A 139 1.98 -12.26 -8.39
CA SER A 139 2.39 -12.33 -6.98
C SER A 139 1.57 -11.41 -6.06
N ILE A 140 0.50 -10.76 -6.54
CA ILE A 140 -0.23 -9.78 -5.72
C ILE A 140 -1.05 -10.43 -4.61
N SER A 141 -1.08 -9.74 -3.47
CA SER A 141 -1.90 -10.09 -2.32
C SER A 141 -2.93 -9.01 -1.99
N LEU A 142 -3.89 -9.36 -1.14
CA LEU A 142 -5.04 -8.51 -0.81
C LEU A 142 -4.66 -7.10 -0.32
N GLY A 143 -3.52 -6.92 0.35
CA GLY A 143 -3.10 -5.60 0.83
C GLY A 143 -2.96 -4.55 -0.29
N THR A 144 -2.47 -4.94 -1.47
CA THR A 144 -2.38 -4.03 -2.62
C THR A 144 -3.77 -3.61 -3.11
N ILE A 145 -4.72 -4.53 -3.16
CA ILE A 145 -6.10 -4.23 -3.57
C ILE A 145 -6.83 -3.37 -2.53
N LEU A 146 -6.59 -3.61 -1.24
CA LEU A 146 -7.12 -2.77 -0.17
C LEU A 146 -6.57 -1.35 -0.25
N LEU A 147 -5.29 -1.20 -0.60
CA LEU A 147 -4.68 0.10 -0.78
C LEU A 147 -5.27 0.86 -1.97
N ILE A 148 -5.43 0.20 -3.12
CA ILE A 148 -6.06 0.79 -4.31
C ILE A 148 -7.53 1.12 -4.03
N GLY A 149 -8.29 0.15 -3.52
CA GLY A 149 -9.71 0.33 -3.18
C GLY A 149 -9.91 1.45 -2.16
N GLY A 150 -9.04 1.51 -1.15
CA GLY A 150 -9.01 2.59 -0.17
C GLY A 150 -8.78 3.95 -0.80
N GLY A 151 -7.78 4.05 -1.68
CA GLY A 151 -7.46 5.24 -2.45
C GLY A 151 -8.62 5.69 -3.36
N VAL A 152 -9.22 4.77 -4.13
CA VAL A 152 -10.36 5.06 -5.03
C VAL A 152 -11.56 5.56 -4.23
N LEU A 153 -11.95 4.87 -3.16
CA LEU A 153 -13.08 5.29 -2.33
C LEU A 153 -12.84 6.66 -1.69
N GLY A 154 -11.63 6.91 -1.17
CA GLY A 154 -11.28 8.23 -0.66
C GLY A 154 -11.38 9.33 -1.72
N LEU A 155 -11.01 9.03 -2.97
CA LEU A 155 -11.03 9.99 -4.07
C LEU A 155 -12.47 10.33 -4.45
N ILE A 156 -13.30 9.30 -4.62
CA ILE A 156 -14.74 9.43 -4.87
C ILE A 156 -15.38 10.23 -3.73
N GLY A 157 -15.07 9.89 -2.47
CA GLY A 157 -15.58 10.60 -1.30
C GLY A 157 -15.19 12.08 -1.26
N GLY A 158 -13.94 12.38 -1.59
CA GLY A 158 -13.44 13.75 -1.69
C GLY A 158 -14.13 14.57 -2.79
N ILE A 159 -14.36 13.97 -3.97
CA ILE A 159 -15.00 14.62 -5.13
C ILE A 159 -16.50 14.84 -4.89
N MET A 160 -17.22 13.82 -4.42
CA MET A 160 -18.67 13.91 -4.14
C MET A 160 -18.97 14.96 -3.06
N GLY A 161 -18.00 15.20 -2.19
CA GLY A 161 -18.07 16.22 -1.17
C GLY A 161 -18.56 15.70 0.17
N THR A 162 -17.99 16.30 1.21
CA THR A 162 -18.15 15.86 2.60
C THR A 162 -19.13 16.73 3.38
N SER A 163 -19.95 17.52 2.70
CA SER A 163 -21.04 18.27 3.36
C SER A 163 -22.21 17.33 3.58
N ASP A 164 -22.71 17.28 4.82
CA ASP A 164 -24.04 16.74 5.08
C ASP A 164 -25.03 17.76 4.52
N PHE A 165 -25.65 17.45 3.38
CA PHE A 165 -26.91 18.12 3.02
C PHE A 165 -28.01 17.60 3.94
#